data_AF-A0A8S9DYB6-F1
#
_entry.id   AF-A0A8S9DYB6-F1
#
_cell.length_a   1.000
_cell.length_b   1.000
_cell.length_c   1.000
_cell.angle_alpha   90.00
_cell.angle_beta   90.00
_cell.angle_gamma   90.00
#
_symmetry.space_group_name_H-M   'P 1'
#
loop_
_entity.id
_entity.type
_entity.pdbx_description
1 polymer ?
#
loop_
_entity_poly.entity_id
_entity_poly.type
_entity_poly.pdbx_seq_one_letter_code
_entity_poly.pdbx_strand_id
1 'polypeptide(L)'
;MIEIIPNWHPIFVHFTVALLSSAVGFFLLATIFTGHRWREQWLNVAYWNLWAGGAASILTVAAGWYAFNTVTHDTPSHEAMTEHRNLALVTFAVLLPVVIWSVRNYTRQQRVGAMFLGAMLLIAGLLLSTAWHGAELVYRHGLGVMSLPKPETGADGHGHSHGQAAGAAESGSPADSPHHDAGQTGSMDMKMTGDDATATHDDDHDHDAMDPGDMETMDEPAVTDHDDDHAH
;
A
#
# COMPACT_ATOMS: atom_id res chain seq x y z
N MET A 1 -7.80 22.67 -0.46
CA MET A 1 -8.11 22.02 0.82
C MET A 1 -7.58 20.59 0.74
N ILE A 2 -6.73 20.15 1.66
CA ILE A 2 -6.36 18.73 1.74
C ILE A 2 -7.62 18.01 2.22
N GLU A 3 -8.40 17.56 1.26
CA GLU A 3 -9.51 16.67 1.50
C GLU A 3 -8.88 15.29 1.70
N ILE A 4 -8.50 14.96 2.94
CA ILE A 4 -8.59 13.56 3.36
C ILE A 4 -10.09 13.28 3.40
N ILE A 5 -10.67 12.98 2.23
CA ILE A 5 -12.03 12.50 2.13
C ILE A 5 -12.03 11.18 2.91
N PRO A 6 -12.97 10.92 3.82
CA PRO A 6 -13.10 9.60 4.40
C PRO A 6 -13.30 8.60 3.27
N ASN A 7 -12.24 7.89 2.93
CA ASN A 7 -12.29 6.80 2.00
C ASN A 7 -12.82 5.60 2.77
N TRP A 8 -13.95 5.06 2.33
CA TRP A 8 -14.54 3.86 2.93
C TRP A 8 -13.67 2.63 2.74
N HIS A 9 -12.75 2.64 1.77
CA HIS A 9 -11.90 1.49 1.46
C HIS A 9 -11.04 1.05 2.66
N PRO A 10 -10.21 1.91 3.29
CA PRO A 10 -9.50 1.55 4.51
C PRO A 10 -10.39 0.93 5.58
N ILE A 11 -11.61 1.41 5.80
CA ILE A 11 -12.53 0.85 6.79
C ILE A 11 -12.87 -0.61 6.44
N PHE A 12 -13.34 -0.86 5.21
CA PHE A 12 -13.76 -2.19 4.79
C PHE A 12 -12.59 -3.19 4.68
N VAL A 13 -11.39 -2.71 4.30
CA VAL A 13 -10.17 -3.54 4.25
C VAL A 13 -9.90 -4.22 5.59
N HIS A 14 -10.05 -3.52 6.73
CA HIS A 14 -9.81 -4.12 8.04
C HIS A 14 -10.74 -5.31 8.30
N PHE A 15 -12.02 -5.18 7.97
CA PHE A 15 -12.98 -6.27 8.10
C PHE A 15 -12.64 -7.43 7.17
N THR A 16 -12.34 -7.15 5.89
CA THR A 16 -11.92 -8.18 4.93
C THR A 16 -10.70 -8.96 5.42
N VAL A 17 -9.64 -8.27 5.82
CA VAL A 17 -8.38 -8.90 6.26
C VAL A 17 -8.59 -9.69 7.55
N ALA A 18 -9.24 -9.11 8.55
CA ALA A 18 -9.43 -9.75 9.85
C ALA A 18 -10.35 -10.98 9.77
N LEU A 19 -11.50 -10.86 9.08
CA LEU A 19 -12.47 -11.95 8.98
C LEU A 19 -11.92 -13.13 8.18
N LEU A 20 -11.33 -12.88 7.01
CA LEU A 20 -10.79 -13.96 6.18
C LEU A 20 -9.59 -14.65 6.84
N SER A 21 -8.68 -13.90 7.46
CA SER A 21 -7.55 -14.49 8.20
C SER A 21 -8.04 -15.34 9.38
N SER A 22 -9.05 -14.85 10.11
CA SER A 22 -9.68 -15.60 11.20
C SER A 22 -10.36 -16.87 10.69
N ALA A 23 -11.05 -16.81 9.55
CA ALA A 23 -11.68 -17.98 8.93
C ALA A 23 -10.66 -19.08 8.63
N VAL A 24 -9.53 -18.73 8.00
CA VAL A 24 -8.43 -19.66 7.72
C VAL A 24 -7.90 -20.26 9.03
N GLY A 25 -7.64 -19.43 10.04
CA GLY A 25 -7.18 -19.88 11.36
C GLY A 25 -8.11 -20.90 12.01
N PHE A 26 -9.42 -20.65 12.00
CA PHE A 26 -10.40 -21.59 12.57
C PHE A 26 -10.59 -22.86 11.74
N PHE A 27 -10.52 -22.80 10.40
CA PHE A 27 -10.50 -24.02 9.57
C PHE A 27 -9.26 -24.88 9.87
N LEU A 28 -8.10 -24.26 10.06
CA LEU A 28 -6.87 -24.96 10.45
C LEU A 28 -7.00 -25.59 11.84
N LEU A 29 -7.47 -24.84 12.84
CA LEU A 29 -7.72 -25.33 14.19
C LEU A 29 -8.66 -26.55 14.18
N ALA A 30 -9.79 -26.46 13.48
CA ALA A 30 -10.75 -27.56 13.39
C ALA A 30 -10.23 -28.79 12.63
N THR A 31 -9.26 -28.60 11.73
CA THR A 31 -8.60 -29.69 10.98
C THR A 31 -7.50 -30.36 11.80
N ILE A 32 -6.69 -29.58 12.53
CA ILE A 32 -5.58 -30.09 13.36
C ILE A 32 -6.12 -30.83 14.58
N PHE A 33 -7.13 -30.27 15.24
CA PHE A 33 -7.64 -30.75 16.53
C PHE A 33 -8.97 -31.50 16.35
N THR A 34 -8.93 -32.62 15.62
CA THR A 34 -10.13 -33.38 15.21
C THR A 34 -10.98 -33.92 16.37
N GLY A 35 -10.36 -34.25 17.51
CA GLY A 35 -11.04 -34.76 18.71
C GLY A 35 -11.43 -33.70 19.75
N HIS A 36 -11.19 -32.41 19.49
CA HIS A 36 -11.42 -31.37 20.49
C HIS A 36 -12.91 -31.03 20.64
N ARG A 37 -13.37 -30.83 21.89
CA ARG A 37 -14.79 -30.55 22.21
C ARG A 37 -15.37 -29.30 21.54
N TRP A 38 -14.52 -28.36 21.14
CA TRP A 38 -14.92 -27.10 20.47
C TRP A 38 -14.82 -27.14 18.96
N ARG A 39 -14.49 -28.29 18.36
CA ARG A 39 -14.27 -28.40 16.91
C ARG A 39 -15.45 -27.89 16.08
N GLU A 40 -16.67 -28.27 16.45
CA GLU A 40 -17.88 -27.81 15.75
C GLU A 40 -18.06 -26.29 15.86
N GLN A 41 -17.76 -25.73 17.04
CA GLN A 41 -17.83 -24.28 17.25
C GLN A 41 -16.80 -23.54 16.39
N TRP A 42 -15.57 -24.06 16.30
CA TRP A 42 -14.55 -23.50 15.40
C TRP A 42 -14.97 -23.56 13.94
N LEU A 43 -15.57 -24.67 13.47
CA LEU A 43 -16.08 -24.75 12.11
C LEU A 43 -17.19 -23.72 11.86
N ASN A 44 -18.12 -23.57 12.80
CA ASN A 44 -19.19 -22.57 12.68
C ASN A 44 -18.62 -21.16 12.57
N VAL A 45 -17.68 -20.80 13.46
CA VAL A 45 -17.00 -19.50 13.42
C VAL A 45 -16.22 -19.32 12.12
N ALA A 46 -15.55 -20.36 11.62
CA ALA A 46 -14.81 -20.32 10.37
C ALA A 46 -15.72 -19.99 9.17
N TYR A 47 -16.87 -20.65 9.07
CA TYR A 47 -17.85 -20.41 8.00
C TYR A 47 -18.44 -19.00 8.08
N TRP A 48 -18.88 -18.56 9.26
CA TRP A 48 -19.43 -17.21 9.44
C TRP A 48 -18.41 -16.13 9.10
N ASN A 49 -17.15 -16.29 9.53
CA ASN A 49 -16.08 -15.38 9.17
C ASN A 49 -15.78 -15.40 7.66
N LEU A 50 -15.80 -16.56 7.01
CA LEU A 50 -15.60 -16.64 5.56
C LEU A 50 -16.71 -15.95 4.78
N TRP A 51 -17.97 -16.12 5.17
CA TRP A 51 -19.11 -15.49 4.49
C TRP A 51 -19.18 -13.99 4.74
N ALA A 52 -19.02 -13.57 6.01
CA ALA A 52 -18.96 -12.15 6.35
C ALA A 52 -17.76 -11.47 5.71
N GLY A 53 -16.59 -12.12 5.71
CA GLY A 53 -15.39 -11.66 5.04
C GLY A 53 -15.58 -11.56 3.52
N GLY A 54 -16.24 -12.54 2.90
CA GLY A 54 -16.61 -12.50 1.49
C GLY A 54 -17.52 -11.32 1.15
N ALA A 55 -18.54 -11.06 1.97
CA ALA A 55 -19.41 -9.89 1.82
C ALA A 55 -18.64 -8.57 2.00
N ALA A 56 -17.79 -8.47 3.03
CA ALA A 56 -16.93 -7.31 3.25
C ALA A 56 -15.98 -7.08 2.07
N SER A 57 -15.43 -8.14 1.45
CA SER A 57 -14.57 -8.02 0.27
C SER A 57 -15.26 -7.39 -0.93
N ILE A 58 -16.57 -7.62 -1.13
CA ILE A 58 -17.33 -6.94 -2.18
C ILE A 58 -17.33 -5.43 -1.93
N LEU A 59 -17.62 -5.01 -0.69
CA LEU A 59 -17.60 -3.60 -0.30
C LEU A 59 -16.20 -2.99 -0.40
N THR A 60 -15.17 -3.74 0.02
CA THR A 60 -13.77 -3.35 -0.07
C THR A 60 -13.33 -3.08 -1.50
N VAL A 61 -13.66 -3.98 -2.44
CA VAL A 61 -13.32 -3.81 -3.86
C VAL A 61 -14.10 -2.67 -4.49
N ALA A 62 -15.39 -2.52 -4.19
CA ALA A 62 -16.20 -1.42 -4.70
C ALA A 62 -15.67 -0.05 -4.21
N ALA A 63 -15.40 0.07 -2.91
CA ALA A 63 -14.82 1.29 -2.34
C ALA A 63 -13.40 1.56 -2.86
N GLY A 64 -12.59 0.51 -3.04
CA GLY A 64 -11.25 0.61 -3.59
C GLY A 64 -11.24 1.06 -5.05
N TRP A 65 -12.20 0.58 -5.84
CA TRP A 65 -12.39 1.03 -7.22
C TRP A 65 -12.77 2.50 -7.28
N TYR A 66 -13.71 2.94 -6.43
CA TYR A 66 -14.05 4.35 -6.30
C TYR A 66 -12.83 5.21 -5.93
N ALA A 67 -12.05 4.77 -4.94
CA ALA A 67 -10.83 5.46 -4.50
C ALA A 67 -9.79 5.59 -5.62
N PHE A 68 -9.57 4.51 -6.37
CA PHE A 68 -8.61 4.48 -7.48
C PHE A 68 -8.90 5.58 -8.52
N ASN A 69 -10.17 5.91 -8.74
CA ASN A 69 -10.61 6.87 -9.74
C ASN A 69 -10.76 8.31 -9.21
N THR A 70 -10.61 8.54 -7.90
CA THR A 70 -10.93 9.83 -7.26
C THR A 70 -9.80 10.41 -6.42
N VAL A 71 -8.90 9.58 -5.90
CA VAL A 71 -7.76 10.02 -5.08
C VAL A 71 -6.69 10.63 -5.98
N THR A 72 -6.21 11.82 -5.62
CA THR A 72 -5.08 12.47 -6.29
C THR A 72 -3.76 11.77 -5.94
N HIS A 73 -2.89 11.60 -6.93
CA HIS A 73 -1.63 10.87 -6.79
C HIS A 73 -0.63 11.33 -7.86
N ASP A 74 0.66 11.14 -7.60
CA ASP A 74 1.75 11.37 -8.56
C ASP A 74 2.03 10.10 -9.40
N THR A 75 2.94 10.21 -10.38
CA THR A 75 3.25 9.08 -11.28
C THR A 75 3.76 7.83 -10.53
N PRO A 76 4.74 7.92 -9.59
CA PRO A 76 5.17 6.75 -8.82
C PRO A 76 4.05 6.13 -7.98
N SER A 77 3.19 6.94 -7.36
CA SER A 77 2.06 6.44 -6.57
C SER A 77 0.96 5.83 -7.45
N HIS A 78 0.80 6.30 -8.70
CA HIS A 78 -0.13 5.70 -9.66
C HIS A 78 0.23 4.25 -9.99
N GLU A 79 1.52 3.99 -10.22
CA GLU A 79 2.03 2.65 -10.57
C GLU A 79 1.80 1.67 -9.42
N ALA A 80 2.22 2.05 -8.21
CA ALA A 80 1.99 1.25 -7.00
C ALA A 80 0.49 1.02 -6.75
N MET A 81 -0.34 2.05 -6.93
CA MET A 81 -1.79 1.95 -6.76
C MET A 81 -2.42 1.00 -7.79
N THR A 82 -1.90 0.99 -9.02
CA THR A 82 -2.32 0.08 -10.09
C THR A 82 -1.94 -1.37 -9.78
N GLU A 83 -0.72 -1.60 -9.28
CA GLU A 83 -0.28 -2.92 -8.84
C GLU A 83 -1.16 -3.45 -7.71
N HIS A 84 -1.38 -2.66 -6.66
CA HIS A 84 -2.26 -3.02 -5.55
C HIS A 84 -3.68 -3.34 -6.03
N ARG A 85 -4.26 -2.49 -6.89
CA ARG A 85 -5.60 -2.71 -7.47
C ARG A 85 -5.67 -4.03 -8.24
N ASN A 86 -4.69 -4.30 -9.11
CA ASN A 86 -4.68 -5.52 -9.92
C ASN A 86 -4.56 -6.76 -9.03
N LEU A 87 -3.69 -6.72 -8.02
CA LEU A 87 -3.53 -7.79 -7.04
C LEU A 87 -4.81 -8.00 -6.21
N ALA A 88 -5.51 -6.92 -5.83
CA ALA A 88 -6.78 -6.99 -5.13
C ALA A 88 -7.88 -7.64 -5.99
N LEU A 89 -7.98 -7.30 -7.28
CA LEU A 89 -8.94 -7.90 -8.21
C LEU A 89 -8.67 -9.40 -8.42
N VAL A 90 -7.40 -9.80 -8.58
CA VAL A 90 -7.01 -11.21 -8.66
C VAL A 90 -7.39 -11.95 -7.38
N THR A 91 -7.05 -11.39 -6.22
CA THR A 91 -7.38 -11.98 -4.91
C THR A 91 -8.89 -12.15 -4.74
N PHE A 92 -9.67 -11.14 -5.12
CA PHE A 92 -11.13 -11.19 -5.05
C PHE A 92 -11.73 -12.22 -6.02
N ALA A 93 -11.21 -12.29 -7.25
CA ALA A 93 -11.63 -13.26 -8.25
C ALA A 93 -11.37 -14.72 -7.82
N VAL A 94 -10.28 -14.98 -7.07
CA VAL A 94 -9.99 -16.29 -6.47
C VAL A 94 -10.87 -16.55 -5.23
N LEU A 95 -11.10 -15.53 -4.40
CA LEU A 95 -11.92 -15.63 -3.19
C LEU A 95 -13.36 -16.02 -3.48
N LEU A 96 -14.01 -15.37 -4.45
CA LEU A 96 -15.44 -15.54 -4.73
C LEU A 96 -15.85 -17.01 -4.97
N PRO A 97 -15.19 -17.76 -5.88
CA PRO A 97 -15.46 -19.18 -6.07
C PRO A 97 -15.31 -20.01 -4.79
N VAL A 98 -14.33 -19.69 -3.92
CA VAL A 98 -14.11 -20.42 -2.66
C VAL A 98 -15.21 -20.11 -1.64
N VAL A 99 -15.68 -18.87 -1.56
CA VAL A 99 -16.85 -18.52 -0.73
C VAL A 99 -18.08 -19.29 -1.22
N ILE A 100 -18.35 -19.32 -2.52
CA ILE A 100 -19.46 -20.09 -3.10
C ILE A 100 -19.31 -21.59 -2.83
N TRP A 101 -18.09 -22.12 -2.99
CA TRP A 101 -17.77 -23.51 -2.66
C TRP A 101 -18.03 -23.82 -1.19
N SER A 102 -17.69 -22.90 -0.29
CA SER A 102 -17.93 -23.07 1.16
C SER A 102 -19.43 -23.15 1.48
N VAL A 103 -20.27 -22.32 0.84
CA VAL A 103 -21.74 -22.35 1.00
C VAL A 103 -22.29 -23.69 0.50
N ARG A 104 -21.80 -24.18 -0.64
CA ARG A 104 -22.17 -25.50 -1.16
C ARG A 104 -21.73 -26.63 -0.22
N ASN A 105 -20.52 -26.57 0.34
CA ASN A 105 -20.03 -27.56 1.28
C ASN A 105 -20.89 -27.59 2.55
N TYR A 106 -21.21 -26.41 3.09
CA TYR A 106 -22.05 -26.27 4.28
C TYR A 106 -23.46 -26.83 4.05
N THR A 107 -24.14 -26.40 2.97
CA THR A 107 -25.50 -26.83 2.64
C THR A 107 -25.60 -28.32 2.33
N ARG A 108 -24.56 -28.91 1.72
CA ARG A 108 -24.49 -30.36 1.43
C ARG A 108 -23.82 -31.18 2.53
N GLN A 109 -23.58 -30.60 3.72
CA GLN A 109 -22.93 -31.23 4.87
C GLN A 109 -21.62 -31.95 4.51
N GLN A 110 -20.86 -31.40 3.56
CA GLN A 110 -19.58 -31.93 3.13
C GLN A 110 -18.52 -31.66 4.18
N ARG A 111 -17.62 -32.62 4.38
CA ARG A 111 -16.45 -32.42 5.25
C ARG A 111 -15.47 -31.46 4.59
N VAL A 112 -14.77 -30.68 5.41
CA VAL A 112 -13.63 -29.85 4.96
C VAL A 112 -12.53 -30.78 4.47
N GLY A 113 -12.29 -30.79 3.16
CA GLY A 113 -11.26 -31.61 2.51
C GLY A 113 -9.95 -30.85 2.32
N ALA A 114 -8.86 -31.58 2.06
CA ALA A 114 -7.53 -31.02 1.85
C ALA A 114 -7.47 -30.00 0.70
N MET A 115 -8.23 -30.23 -0.38
CA MET A 115 -8.32 -29.28 -1.50
C MET A 115 -8.92 -27.93 -1.09
N PHE A 116 -9.95 -27.95 -0.24
CA PHE A 116 -10.57 -26.72 0.27
C PHE A 116 -9.60 -25.97 1.18
N LEU A 117 -8.91 -26.71 2.04
CA LEU A 117 -7.91 -26.13 2.92
C LEU A 117 -6.73 -25.53 2.13
N GLY A 118 -6.27 -26.20 1.07
CA GLY A 118 -5.25 -25.66 0.16
C GLY A 118 -5.70 -24.36 -0.52
N ALA A 119 -6.96 -24.30 -0.96
CA ALA A 119 -7.54 -23.07 -1.51
C ALA A 119 -7.64 -21.94 -0.48
N MET A 120 -7.99 -22.25 0.77
CA MET A 120 -8.00 -21.28 1.88
C MET A 120 -6.60 -20.74 2.18
N LEU A 121 -5.57 -21.57 2.15
CA LEU A 121 -4.17 -21.14 2.33
C LEU A 121 -3.68 -20.28 1.16
N LEU A 122 -4.05 -20.61 -0.07
CA LEU A 122 -3.77 -19.78 -1.24
C LEU A 122 -4.40 -18.38 -1.09
N ILE A 123 -5.68 -18.32 -0.70
CA ILE A 123 -6.36 -17.06 -0.43
C ILE A 123 -5.68 -16.29 0.69
N ALA A 124 -5.25 -16.95 1.76
CA ALA A 124 -4.52 -16.29 2.84
C ALA A 124 -3.24 -15.61 2.33
N GLY A 125 -2.44 -16.31 1.51
CA GLY A 125 -1.24 -15.75 0.90
C GLY A 125 -1.53 -14.55 0.00
N LEU A 126 -2.52 -14.67 -0.88
CA LEU A 126 -2.94 -13.58 -1.78
C LEU A 126 -3.47 -12.37 -0.99
N LEU A 127 -4.29 -12.60 0.02
CA LEU A 127 -4.86 -11.57 0.89
C LEU A 127 -3.78 -10.80 1.64
N LEU A 128 -2.83 -11.51 2.27
CA LEU A 128 -1.74 -10.87 3.01
C LEU A 128 -0.79 -10.12 2.08
N SER A 129 -0.51 -10.66 0.89
CA SER A 129 0.26 -9.94 -0.13
C SER A 129 -0.46 -8.66 -0.60
N THR A 130 -1.77 -8.73 -0.83
CA THR A 130 -2.59 -7.56 -1.20
C THR A 130 -2.56 -6.51 -0.10
N ALA A 131 -2.73 -6.93 1.15
CA ALA A 131 -2.69 -6.05 2.33
C ALA A 131 -1.32 -5.40 2.50
N TRP A 132 -0.23 -6.13 2.20
CA TRP A 132 1.13 -5.60 2.22
C TRP A 132 1.32 -4.46 1.21
N HIS A 133 0.92 -4.65 -0.04
CA HIS A 133 0.99 -3.60 -1.06
C HIS A 133 0.08 -2.41 -0.69
N GLY A 134 -1.08 -2.67 -0.10
CA GLY A 134 -1.96 -1.61 0.41
C GLY A 134 -1.31 -0.80 1.54
N ALA A 135 -0.55 -1.45 2.42
CA ALA A 135 0.23 -0.77 3.44
C ALA A 135 1.37 0.06 2.82
N GLU A 136 2.03 -0.44 1.77
CA GLU A 136 3.06 0.31 1.05
C GLU A 136 2.52 1.60 0.42
N LEU A 137 1.30 1.59 -0.15
CA LEU A 137 0.63 2.80 -0.62
C LEU A 137 0.55 3.88 0.47
N VAL A 138 0.21 3.49 1.69
CA VAL A 138 0.05 4.42 2.81
C VAL A 138 1.41 4.86 3.35
N TYR A 139 2.28 3.91 3.71
CA TYR A 139 3.49 4.19 4.47
C TYR A 139 4.68 4.62 3.61
N ARG A 140 4.74 4.19 2.35
CA ARG A 140 5.83 4.53 1.43
C ARG A 140 5.45 5.66 0.48
N HIS A 141 4.21 5.66 0.00
CA HIS A 141 3.72 6.65 -0.97
C HIS A 141 2.86 7.76 -0.35
N GLY A 142 2.54 7.68 0.93
CA GLY A 142 1.78 8.73 1.62
C GLY A 142 0.34 8.85 1.16
N LEU A 143 -0.23 7.82 0.52
CA LEU A 143 -1.62 7.85 0.05
C LEU A 143 -2.58 7.85 1.24
N GLY A 144 -3.46 8.85 1.27
CA GLY A 144 -4.50 8.98 2.31
C GLY A 144 -4.00 9.50 3.67
N VAL A 145 -2.78 10.02 3.74
CA VAL A 145 -2.24 10.67 4.95
C VAL A 145 -1.79 12.10 4.66
N MET A 146 -1.84 12.95 5.69
CA MET A 146 -1.23 14.28 5.62
C MET A 146 0.28 14.15 5.82
N SER A 147 1.06 14.76 4.93
CA SER A 147 2.50 14.90 5.13
C SER A 147 2.77 15.69 6.42
N LEU A 148 3.68 15.19 7.25
CA LEU A 148 4.19 15.98 8.37
C LEU A 148 4.89 17.25 7.82
N PRO A 149 4.83 18.39 8.53
CA PRO A 149 5.66 19.54 8.19
C PRO A 149 7.11 19.07 8.03
N LYS A 150 7.76 19.47 6.93
CA LYS A 150 9.18 19.18 6.75
C LYS A 150 9.91 19.74 7.97
N PRO A 151 10.82 18.99 8.62
CA PRO A 151 11.66 19.57 9.66
C PRO A 151 12.34 20.79 9.05
N GLU A 152 12.18 21.94 9.68
CA GLU A 152 12.77 23.23 9.31
C GLU A 152 14.31 23.06 9.29
N THR A 153 14.86 22.52 8.21
CA THR A 153 16.30 22.50 7.93
C THR A 153 16.62 23.80 7.23
N GLY A 154 16.44 24.87 8.00
CA GLY A 154 16.43 26.25 7.52
C GLY A 154 16.29 27.24 8.66
N ALA A 155 16.95 26.98 9.79
CA ALA A 155 17.59 28.09 10.48
C ALA A 155 18.64 28.60 9.51
N ASP A 156 18.31 29.70 8.84
CA ASP A 156 19.27 30.50 8.10
C ASP A 156 20.56 30.60 8.92
N GLY A 157 21.67 30.24 8.27
CA GLY A 157 23.00 30.38 8.84
C GLY A 157 23.27 31.84 9.19
N HIS A 158 22.95 32.22 10.42
CA HIS A 158 23.41 33.45 11.05
C HIS A 158 24.19 33.08 12.31
N GLY A 159 25.51 33.26 12.17
CA GLY A 159 26.58 32.86 13.05
C GLY A 159 26.30 32.91 14.54
N HIS A 160 26.44 31.75 15.17
CA HIS A 160 26.85 31.71 16.58
C HIS A 160 28.36 31.93 16.64
N SER A 161 28.74 33.20 16.51
CA SER A 161 30.02 33.71 16.99
C SER A 161 30.14 33.40 18.48
N HIS A 162 31.05 32.49 18.84
CA HIS A 162 31.47 32.34 20.23
C HIS A 162 32.14 33.64 20.68
N GLY A 163 31.34 34.51 21.30
CA GLY A 163 31.78 35.75 21.91
C GLY A 163 32.88 35.47 22.92
N GLN A 164 34.03 36.08 22.66
CA GLN A 164 35.19 36.16 23.53
C GLN A 164 34.78 36.79 24.86
N ALA A 165 34.62 35.97 25.90
CA ALA A 165 34.49 36.45 27.27
C ALA A 165 35.89 36.73 27.80
N ALA A 166 36.22 38.02 27.93
CA ALA A 166 37.36 38.52 28.68
C ALA A 166 37.32 38.00 30.12
N GLY A 167 38.50 37.66 30.64
CA GLY A 167 38.66 36.90 31.85
C GLY A 167 38.40 37.64 33.16
N ALA A 168 38.20 36.83 34.20
CA ALA A 168 38.69 37.04 35.55
C ALA A 168 38.90 35.65 36.21
N ALA A 169 39.99 35.53 36.95
CA ALA A 169 40.58 34.37 37.65
C ALA A 169 39.60 33.64 38.61
N GLU A 170 39.80 32.41 39.11
CA GLU A 170 40.99 31.74 39.67
C GLU A 170 40.83 30.19 39.56
N SER A 171 41.87 29.47 39.09
CA SER A 171 42.80 28.60 39.86
C SER A 171 42.26 27.24 40.33
N GLY A 172 42.84 26.16 39.80
CA GLY A 172 42.69 24.78 40.31
C GLY A 172 43.02 23.70 39.26
N SER A 173 44.31 23.40 39.05
CA SER A 173 44.82 22.35 38.16
C SER A 173 44.84 20.94 38.85
N PRO A 174 45.47 19.88 38.29
CA PRO A 174 44.80 18.81 37.53
C PRO A 174 45.13 17.38 38.07
N ALA A 175 44.46 16.35 37.55
CA ALA A 175 44.92 14.94 37.63
C ALA A 175 44.27 14.19 36.44
N ASP A 176 44.95 13.81 35.37
CA ASP A 176 46.08 12.88 35.17
C ASP A 176 45.65 11.40 35.02
N SER A 177 45.84 10.90 33.77
CA SER A 177 46.18 9.53 33.35
C SER A 177 45.13 8.38 33.34
N PRO A 178 45.36 7.26 32.60
CA PRO A 178 45.77 7.19 31.18
C PRO A 178 45.23 5.94 30.39
N HIS A 179 45.62 5.86 29.10
CA HIS A 179 45.85 4.67 28.23
C HIS A 179 44.75 3.61 27.99
N HIS A 180 44.45 3.36 26.71
CA HIS A 180 44.65 2.04 26.06
C HIS A 180 44.84 2.21 24.54
N ASP A 181 45.93 1.62 24.05
CA ASP A 181 46.40 1.55 22.67
C ASP A 181 46.16 0.13 22.10
N ALA A 182 46.23 0.05 20.77
CA ALA A 182 46.53 -1.09 19.89
C ALA A 182 45.42 -1.54 18.92
N GLY A 183 45.70 -1.37 17.62
CA GLY A 183 45.00 -2.07 16.55
C GLY A 183 45.21 -1.54 15.13
N GLN A 184 46.46 -1.31 14.68
CA GLN A 184 46.79 -1.10 13.25
C GLN A 184 46.69 -2.41 12.45
N THR A 185 45.98 -2.38 11.32
CA THR A 185 46.28 -3.02 10.01
C THR A 185 45.21 -2.48 9.04
N GLY A 186 45.40 -2.05 7.81
CA GLY A 186 46.51 -1.97 6.87
C GLY A 186 45.85 -1.56 5.54
N SER A 187 46.26 -0.44 4.98
CA SER A 187 45.77 0.14 3.72
C SER A 187 46.23 -0.68 2.51
N MET A 188 45.33 -0.90 1.53
CA MET A 188 45.73 -1.11 0.14
C MET A 188 44.83 -0.30 -0.78
N ASP A 189 45.41 0.80 -1.26
CA ASP A 189 45.05 1.49 -2.49
C ASP A 189 45.23 0.56 -3.69
N MET A 190 44.27 0.56 -4.62
CA MET A 190 44.53 0.10 -5.98
C MET A 190 44.15 1.20 -6.98
N LYS A 191 45.22 1.82 -7.45
CA LYS A 191 45.32 2.82 -8.52
C LYS A 191 45.08 2.14 -9.87
N MET A 192 44.14 2.66 -10.66
CA MET A 192 44.08 2.43 -12.12
C MET A 192 44.23 3.77 -12.83
N THR A 193 45.43 3.99 -13.35
CA THR A 193 45.76 4.87 -14.49
C THR A 193 45.22 4.19 -15.76
N GLY A 194 44.68 4.82 -16.79
CA GLY A 194 44.86 6.18 -17.31
C GLY A 194 45.02 6.05 -18.84
N ASP A 195 44.40 6.99 -19.56
CA ASP A 195 44.65 7.43 -20.94
C ASP A 195 43.87 6.74 -22.09
N ASP A 196 43.39 7.42 -23.12
CA ASP A 196 42.99 8.82 -23.41
C ASP A 196 42.41 8.82 -24.85
N ALA A 197 41.85 9.96 -25.27
CA ALA A 197 41.63 10.43 -26.66
C ALA A 197 40.21 10.37 -27.25
N THR A 198 39.44 11.43 -26.91
CA THR A 198 38.88 12.45 -27.84
C THR A 198 38.42 12.06 -29.26
N ALA A 199 37.14 12.33 -29.57
CA ALA A 199 36.75 13.04 -30.79
C ALA A 199 35.30 13.57 -30.68
N THR A 200 35.18 14.87 -30.92
CA THR A 200 33.97 15.67 -31.10
C THR A 200 33.24 15.32 -32.41
N HIS A 201 31.91 15.38 -32.45
CA HIS A 201 31.17 15.95 -33.57
C HIS A 201 29.77 16.41 -33.16
N ASP A 202 29.52 17.69 -33.44
CA ASP A 202 28.22 18.34 -33.58
C ASP A 202 27.39 17.66 -34.67
N ASP A 203 26.06 17.67 -34.52
CA ASP A 203 25.14 18.00 -35.61
C ASP A 203 23.79 18.45 -35.03
N ASP A 204 23.49 19.73 -35.27
CA ASP A 204 22.15 20.32 -35.30
C ASP A 204 21.24 19.54 -36.25
N HIS A 205 19.92 19.54 -36.01
CA HIS A 205 18.91 19.88 -37.01
C HIS A 205 17.49 19.84 -36.44
N ASP A 206 16.97 21.05 -36.25
CA ASP A 206 15.67 21.61 -36.63
C ASP A 206 14.32 20.93 -36.36
N HIS A 207 13.42 21.86 -36.05
CA HIS A 207 12.00 21.78 -35.80
C HIS A 207 11.20 21.33 -37.03
N ASP A 208 10.12 20.60 -36.78
CA ASP A 208 8.90 20.82 -37.56
C ASP A 208 7.66 20.71 -36.68
N ALA A 209 6.88 21.78 -36.73
CA ALA A 209 5.60 21.97 -36.10
C ALA A 209 4.53 21.20 -36.88
N MET A 210 3.55 20.62 -36.17
CA MET A 210 2.25 20.31 -36.74
C MET A 210 1.15 21.07 -35.98
N ASP A 211 0.50 21.92 -36.76
CA ASP A 211 -0.63 22.80 -36.47
C ASP A 211 -1.91 22.00 -36.13
N PRO A 212 -2.80 22.49 -35.24
CA PRO A 212 -4.05 21.84 -34.90
C PRO A 212 -5.19 22.38 -35.77
N GLY A 213 -5.81 21.51 -36.56
CA GLY A 213 -7.01 21.85 -37.33
C GLY A 213 -7.73 20.60 -37.82
N ASP A 214 -8.78 20.19 -37.11
CA ASP A 214 -10.14 20.28 -37.66
C ASP A 214 -11.17 19.78 -36.64
N MET A 215 -12.17 20.64 -36.42
CA MET A 215 -13.39 20.37 -35.68
C MET A 215 -14.25 19.38 -36.46
N GLU A 216 -14.74 18.34 -35.79
CA GLU A 216 -16.05 17.79 -36.15
C GLU A 216 -16.86 17.54 -34.89
N THR A 217 -17.94 18.30 -34.81
CA THR A 217 -18.98 18.33 -33.78
C THR A 217 -19.75 17.02 -33.78
N MET A 218 -19.77 16.31 -32.64
CA MET A 218 -20.72 15.22 -32.41
C MET A 218 -21.87 15.71 -31.54
N ASP A 219 -23.07 15.53 -32.09
CA ASP A 219 -24.39 15.95 -31.60
C ASP A 219 -24.69 15.55 -30.14
N GLU A 220 -25.20 16.53 -29.38
CA GLU A 220 -26.01 16.32 -28.18
C GLU A 220 -27.40 15.77 -28.57
N PRO A 221 -27.95 14.77 -27.87
CA PRO A 221 -29.37 14.52 -27.92
C PRO A 221 -30.12 15.50 -27.00
N ALA A 222 -31.07 16.20 -27.60
CA ALA A 222 -31.97 17.16 -26.98
C ALA A 222 -32.77 16.55 -25.81
N VAL A 223 -32.79 17.30 -24.70
CA VAL A 223 -33.80 17.24 -23.65
C VAL A 223 -35.10 17.82 -24.23
N THR A 224 -36.17 17.02 -24.26
CA THR A 224 -37.53 17.55 -24.37
C THR A 224 -38.28 17.21 -23.09
N ASP A 225 -38.45 18.26 -22.30
CA ASP A 225 -39.40 18.38 -21.21
C ASP A 225 -40.82 18.48 -21.80
N HIS A 226 -41.75 17.67 -21.33
CA HIS A 226 -43.19 17.89 -21.50
C HIS A 226 -43.88 17.48 -20.20
N ASP A 227 -44.17 18.50 -19.41
CA ASP A 227 -45.21 18.54 -18.40
C ASP A 227 -46.61 18.50 -19.04
N ASP A 228 -47.59 18.23 -18.17
CA ASP A 228 -49.05 18.44 -18.28
C ASP A 228 -49.89 17.33 -18.96
N ASP A 229 -50.53 16.48 -18.15
CA ASP A 229 -51.81 16.78 -17.47
C ASP A 229 -52.83 15.61 -17.41
N HIS A 230 -53.62 15.63 -16.32
CA HIS A 230 -55.00 15.11 -16.17
C HIS A 230 -55.31 13.63 -15.86
N ALA A 231 -55.75 13.43 -14.60
CA ALA A 231 -57.04 12.85 -14.17
C ALA A 231 -57.56 11.53 -14.81
N HIS A 232 -57.57 10.45 -14.02
CA HIS A 232 -58.76 9.84 -13.39
C HIS A 232 -58.43 8.55 -12.66
#